data_AF-A0A1G2HF67-F1
#
_entry.id   AF-A0A1G2HF67-F1
#
_cell.length_a   1.000
_cell.length_b   1.000
_cell.length_c   1.000
_cell.angle_alpha   90.00
_cell.angle_beta   90.00
_cell.angle_gamma   90.00
#
_symmetry.space_group_name_H-M   'P 1'
#
loop_
_entity.id
_entity.type
_entity.pdbx_description
1 polymer ?
#
loop_
_entity_poly.entity_id
_entity_poly.type
_entity_poly.pdbx_seq_one_letter_code
_entity_poly.pdbx_strand_id
1 'polypeptide(L)'
;MRKENVLAILCLAVIAGAFIFYGVSENTASDEFEISFEGKIAEYPDERPDKTILIVAPVSGEEIQPVRVRVSAINNEDYSYGERVRVTGSIKEPENFADFNWRGYLAKEGVAYEMYGPKIEKVQDADKDIFHFAFLLRDKLQKGINASLLPPHSSLYSAMLLGNKSGLSQTDKDNLARAGLSHIVAISGMHIAVIALILFFLFLSAGMWRQHASIAVLLVLAFYIIMIGAPASAIRAGIMASVLIAAQFLGRPNSSVRALLLAAAVMVLLNPYIVRYDIGFQLSFLAVLGILLFSERIEKFLRNLQRRIVELATGQKATKDRRVTSFAAEGKFKFTSVLALTLSAQIFTFPVIFYHFGNFSLASPITNLLVVPLLPAVLISGFVSAAGGMAGGLVASVLAAPAWMFSNYIWSVVNLFG
;
A
#
# COMPACT_ATOMS: atom_id res chain seq x y z
N MET A 1 -30.44 9.03 15.68
CA MET A 1 -29.18 9.80 15.86
C MET A 1 -28.99 10.77 14.71
N ARG A 2 -28.84 12.08 14.97
CA ARG A 2 -28.52 13.08 13.94
C ARG A 2 -27.15 12.77 13.31
N LYS A 3 -26.97 13.08 12.03
CA LYS A 3 -25.72 12.81 11.26
C LYS A 3 -24.47 13.42 11.93
N GLU A 4 -24.64 14.57 12.58
CA GLU A 4 -23.61 15.29 13.33
C GLU A 4 -23.09 14.48 14.54
N ASN A 5 -23.97 13.74 15.23
CA ASN A 5 -23.61 12.97 16.42
C ASN A 5 -22.72 11.77 16.07
N VAL A 6 -22.95 11.12 14.91
CA VAL A 6 -22.10 10.02 14.45
C VAL A 6 -20.69 10.53 14.12
N LEU A 7 -20.60 11.69 13.48
CA LEU A 7 -19.33 12.31 13.12
C LEU A 7 -18.54 12.69 14.38
N ALA A 8 -19.20 13.29 15.36
CA ALA A 8 -18.60 13.66 16.63
C ALA A 8 -18.07 12.44 17.41
N ILE A 9 -18.83 11.34 17.44
CA ILE A 9 -18.42 10.08 18.10
C ILE A 9 -17.20 9.47 17.42
N LEU A 10 -17.15 9.45 16.07
CA LEU A 10 -15.99 8.93 15.34
C LEU A 10 -14.74 9.79 15.57
N CYS A 11 -14.88 11.11 15.58
CA CYS A 11 -13.77 12.01 15.92
C CYS A 11 -13.31 11.82 17.37
N LEU A 12 -14.24 11.67 18.32
CA LEU A 12 -13.94 11.40 19.73
C LEU A 12 -13.21 10.07 19.91
N ALA A 13 -13.57 9.02 19.17
CA ALA A 13 -12.88 7.73 19.23
C ALA A 13 -11.42 7.84 18.74
N VAL A 14 -11.18 8.60 17.66
CA VAL A 14 -9.83 8.86 17.14
C VAL A 14 -9.00 9.68 18.14
N ILE A 15 -9.60 10.72 18.74
CA ILE A 15 -8.94 11.57 19.75
C ILE A 15 -8.65 10.77 21.02
N ALA A 16 -9.59 9.95 21.49
CA ALA A 16 -9.42 9.11 22.67
C ALA A 16 -8.34 8.05 22.47
N GLY A 17 -8.27 7.41 21.30
CA GLY A 17 -7.19 6.49 20.95
C GLY A 17 -5.81 7.18 20.95
N ALA A 18 -5.74 8.42 20.46
CA ALA A 18 -4.52 9.21 20.55
C ALA A 18 -4.12 9.57 22.00
N PHE A 19 -5.11 9.80 22.88
CA PHE A 19 -4.88 10.18 24.28
C PHE A 19 -4.48 9.01 25.18
N ILE A 20 -5.07 7.82 24.98
CA ILE A 20 -4.75 6.58 25.73
C ILE A 20 -3.26 6.23 25.58
N PHE A 21 -2.65 6.58 24.44
CA PHE A 21 -1.24 6.29 24.18
C PHE A 21 -0.26 7.27 24.85
N TYR A 22 -0.63 8.53 25.12
CA TYR A 22 0.25 9.49 25.79
C TYR A 22 0.60 9.11 27.24
N GLY A 23 -0.09 8.14 27.84
CA GLY A 23 0.17 7.64 29.19
C GLY A 23 1.19 6.50 29.30
N VAL A 24 1.70 5.95 28.18
CA VAL A 24 2.68 4.86 28.21
C VAL A 24 4.08 5.43 28.30
N SER A 25 4.68 5.35 29.50
CA SER A 25 6.05 5.77 29.79
C SER A 25 7.06 4.96 28.97
N GLU A 26 7.96 5.66 28.26
CA GLU A 26 9.12 5.06 27.62
C GLU A 26 10.17 4.75 28.70
N ASN A 27 10.15 3.53 29.26
CA ASN A 27 11.28 3.05 30.06
C ASN A 27 12.48 2.78 29.14
N THR A 28 13.62 3.35 29.53
CA THR A 28 14.92 3.30 28.85
C THR A 28 15.87 2.36 29.58
N ALA A 29 15.66 1.05 29.46
CA ALA A 29 16.62 0.06 29.94
C ALA A 29 17.02 -0.82 28.75
N SER A 30 18.23 -0.62 28.25
CA SER A 30 18.83 -1.36 27.15
C SER A 30 19.67 -2.51 27.72
N ASP A 31 19.01 -3.54 28.23
CA ASP A 31 19.71 -4.75 28.64
C ASP A 31 19.78 -5.70 27.44
N GLU A 32 21.00 -6.13 27.12
CA GLU A 32 21.27 -7.15 26.12
C GLU A 32 21.46 -8.49 26.83
N PHE A 33 20.75 -9.53 26.39
CA PHE A 33 20.83 -10.85 27.01
C PHE A 33 20.68 -11.97 25.99
N GLU A 34 21.42 -13.05 26.21
CA GLU A 34 21.32 -14.26 25.38
C GLU A 34 20.09 -15.07 25.76
N ILE A 35 19.37 -15.52 24.74
CA ILE A 35 18.19 -16.36 24.91
C ILE A 35 18.08 -17.39 23.79
N SER A 36 17.51 -18.54 24.13
CA SER A 36 17.10 -19.57 23.17
C SER A 36 15.62 -19.83 23.40
N PHE A 37 14.81 -19.73 22.34
CA PHE A 37 13.37 -19.81 22.44
C PHE A 37 12.77 -20.45 21.18
N GLU A 38 11.62 -21.12 21.30
CA GLU A 38 10.87 -21.67 20.18
C GLU A 38 9.72 -20.75 19.78
N GLY A 39 9.62 -20.46 18.49
CA GLY A 39 8.60 -19.55 17.97
C GLY A 39 8.08 -19.93 16.59
N LYS A 40 6.89 -19.42 16.28
CA LYS A 40 6.27 -19.52 14.96
C LYS A 40 6.58 -18.26 14.15
N ILE A 41 6.96 -18.42 12.88
CA ILE A 41 7.11 -17.30 11.95
C ILE A 41 5.73 -16.69 11.71
N ALA A 42 5.52 -15.48 12.23
CA ALA A 42 4.22 -14.83 12.37
C ALA A 42 3.86 -13.91 11.20
N GLU A 43 4.81 -13.59 10.33
CA GLU A 43 4.63 -12.74 9.16
C GLU A 43 5.39 -13.32 7.97
N TYR A 44 5.06 -12.86 6.76
CA TYR A 44 5.78 -13.27 5.56
C TYR A 44 7.25 -12.77 5.64
N PRO A 45 8.24 -13.63 5.42
CA PRO A 45 9.66 -13.25 5.46
C PRO A 45 9.98 -12.05 4.55
N ASP A 46 10.61 -11.00 5.10
CA ASP A 46 11.13 -9.87 4.32
C ASP A 46 12.55 -10.22 3.86
N GLU A 47 12.63 -10.88 2.70
CA GLU A 47 13.88 -11.23 2.04
C GLU A 47 14.58 -9.99 1.49
N ARG A 48 15.84 -9.77 1.89
CA ARG A 48 16.72 -8.73 1.35
C ARG A 48 17.96 -9.37 0.71
N PRO A 49 18.77 -8.64 -0.05
CA PRO A 49 19.95 -9.22 -0.70
C PRO A 49 20.93 -9.91 0.25
N ASP A 50 21.11 -9.35 1.46
CA ASP A 50 22.11 -9.78 2.46
C ASP A 50 21.52 -10.58 3.63
N LYS A 51 20.23 -10.40 3.90
CA LYS A 51 19.57 -10.95 5.09
C LYS A 51 18.09 -11.16 4.86
N THR A 52 17.49 -12.02 5.67
CA THR A 52 16.05 -12.20 5.74
C THR A 52 15.56 -11.73 7.10
N ILE A 53 14.57 -10.85 7.10
CA ILE A 53 13.95 -10.38 8.34
C ILE A 53 12.72 -11.24 8.61
N LEU A 54 12.71 -11.85 9.79
CA LEU A 54 11.65 -12.70 10.27
C LEU A 54 11.01 -12.06 11.50
N ILE A 55 9.69 -12.12 11.60
CA ILE A 55 8.97 -11.80 12.84
C ILE A 55 8.56 -13.12 13.47
N VAL A 56 9.16 -13.45 14.61
CA VAL A 56 8.95 -14.73 15.30
C VAL A 56 8.11 -14.47 16.54
N ALA A 57 6.97 -15.17 16.65
CA ALA A 57 6.12 -15.15 17.83
C ALA A 57 6.45 -16.37 18.70
N PRO A 58 6.89 -16.18 19.96
CA PRO A 58 7.17 -17.30 20.87
C PRO A 58 5.95 -18.21 21.06
N VAL A 59 6.17 -19.53 21.12
CA VAL A 59 5.11 -20.49 21.42
C VAL A 59 4.86 -20.46 22.95
N SER A 60 3.59 -20.35 23.35
CA SER A 60 3.20 -20.19 24.77
C SER A 60 3.84 -21.26 25.67
N GLY A 61 4.62 -20.82 26.67
CA GLY A 61 5.32 -21.70 27.62
C GLY A 61 6.71 -21.18 28.06
N GLU A 62 7.28 -20.22 27.33
CA GLU A 62 8.57 -19.59 27.65
C GLU A 62 8.37 -18.25 28.39
N GLU A 63 9.34 -17.84 29.22
CA GLU A 63 9.30 -16.64 30.10
C GLU A 63 9.04 -15.30 29.37
N ILE A 64 9.09 -15.31 28.04
CA ILE A 64 8.73 -14.18 27.21
C ILE A 64 7.19 -14.15 27.13
N GLN A 65 6.57 -13.20 27.86
CA GLN A 65 5.18 -12.80 27.56
C GLN A 65 5.03 -12.61 26.05
N PRO A 66 3.87 -12.89 25.42
CA PRO A 66 3.75 -13.06 23.97
C PRO A 66 4.08 -11.77 23.21
N VAL A 67 5.37 -11.57 22.97
CA VAL A 67 5.96 -10.38 22.41
C VAL A 67 6.79 -10.88 21.24
N ARG A 68 6.50 -10.35 20.05
CA ARG A 68 7.16 -10.78 18.84
C ARG A 68 8.60 -10.31 18.86
N VAL A 69 9.49 -11.11 18.28
CA VAL A 69 10.92 -10.78 18.14
C VAL A 69 11.23 -10.61 16.66
N ARG A 70 11.86 -9.48 16.32
CA ARG A 70 12.36 -9.23 14.97
C ARG A 70 13.74 -9.82 14.82
N VAL A 71 13.86 -10.83 13.99
CA VAL A 71 15.08 -11.60 13.75
C VAL A 71 15.66 -11.22 12.39
N SER A 72 16.91 -10.76 12.37
CA SER A 72 17.66 -10.52 11.12
C SER A 72 18.59 -11.71 10.87
N ALA A 73 18.12 -12.69 10.09
CA ALA A 73 18.85 -13.90 9.74
C ALA A 73 19.75 -13.67 8.51
N ILE A 74 20.91 -14.33 8.47
CA ILE A 74 21.74 -14.38 7.26
C ILE A 74 21.04 -15.29 6.24
N ASN A 75 21.06 -14.92 4.96
CA ASN A 75 20.42 -15.68 3.87
C ASN A 75 21.13 -17.02 3.62
N ASN A 76 20.86 -18.01 4.48
CA ASN A 76 21.41 -19.36 4.38
C ASN A 76 20.33 -20.42 4.14
N GLU A 77 19.06 -20.11 4.43
CA GLU A 77 17.93 -21.02 4.27
C GLU A 77 16.66 -20.25 3.84
N ASP A 78 15.79 -20.93 3.09
CA ASP A 78 14.47 -20.40 2.72
C ASP A 78 13.51 -20.60 3.90
N TYR A 79 13.04 -19.53 4.51
CA TYR A 79 12.04 -19.59 5.57
C TYR A 79 10.64 -19.36 5.02
N SER A 80 9.63 -19.98 5.63
CA SER A 80 8.22 -19.83 5.23
C SER A 80 7.35 -19.38 6.39
N TYR A 81 6.32 -18.59 6.08
CA TYR A 81 5.30 -18.24 7.06
C TYR A 81 4.73 -19.49 7.72
N GLY A 82 4.61 -19.43 9.05
CA GLY A 82 3.98 -20.47 9.86
C GLY A 82 4.91 -21.61 10.26
N GLU A 83 6.14 -21.68 9.75
CA GLU A 83 7.15 -22.64 10.24
C GLU A 83 7.44 -22.38 11.73
N ARG A 84 7.71 -23.45 12.48
CA ARG A 84 8.24 -23.34 13.83
C ARG A 84 9.76 -23.44 13.78
N VAL A 85 10.39 -22.46 14.40
CA VAL A 85 11.84 -22.32 14.43
C VAL A 85 12.30 -22.15 15.87
N ARG A 86 13.45 -22.74 16.19
CA ARG A 86 14.19 -22.45 17.41
C ARG A 86 15.22 -21.38 17.09
N VAL A 87 15.16 -20.28 17.82
CA VAL A 87 16.02 -19.12 17.60
C VAL A 87 16.92 -18.96 18.81
N THR A 88 18.23 -18.89 18.58
CA THR A 88 19.23 -18.69 19.63
C THR A 88 20.13 -17.52 19.28
N GLY A 89 20.23 -16.55 20.19
CA GLY A 89 21.08 -15.39 20.02
C GLY A 89 20.86 -14.33 21.09
N SER A 90 21.52 -13.19 20.90
CA SER A 90 21.39 -12.04 21.77
C SER A 90 20.19 -11.18 21.37
N ILE A 91 19.27 -10.92 22.31
CA ILE A 91 18.18 -9.96 22.10
C ILE A 91 18.51 -8.60 22.66
N LYS A 92 18.09 -7.57 21.92
CA LYS A 92 18.28 -6.17 22.26
C LYS A 92 16.98 -5.40 22.07
N GLU A 93 16.71 -4.44 22.95
CA GLU A 93 15.63 -3.47 22.71
C GLU A 93 15.96 -2.59 21.49
N PRO A 94 14.99 -2.34 20.59
CA PRO A 94 15.23 -1.47 19.44
C PRO A 94 15.54 -0.04 19.89
N GLU A 95 16.66 0.48 19.41
CA GLU A 95 17.07 1.86 19.67
C GLU A 95 16.41 2.82 18.68
N ASN A 96 16.05 4.01 19.16
CA ASN A 96 15.51 5.06 18.31
C ASN A 96 16.62 5.73 17.49
N PHE A 97 16.33 6.03 16.22
CA PHE A 97 17.18 6.88 15.40
C PHE A 97 16.88 8.35 15.69
N ALA A 98 17.83 9.25 15.39
CA ALA A 98 17.71 10.69 15.65
C ALA A 98 16.37 11.29 15.17
N ASP A 99 15.93 10.92 13.96
CA ASP A 99 14.71 11.45 13.33
C ASP A 99 13.57 10.42 13.26
N PHE A 100 13.74 9.21 13.81
CA PHE A 100 12.75 8.14 13.71
C PHE A 100 12.67 7.28 14.99
N ASN A 101 11.50 7.29 15.62
CA ASN A 101 11.20 6.43 16.77
C ASN A 101 10.97 4.97 16.30
N TRP A 102 12.07 4.27 16.08
CA TRP A 102 12.11 2.87 15.63
C TRP A 102 11.44 1.94 16.63
N ARG A 103 11.65 2.17 17.93
CA ARG A 103 11.05 1.37 19.00
C ARG A 103 9.53 1.41 18.96
N GLY A 104 8.97 2.61 18.86
CA GLY A 104 7.52 2.81 18.76
C GLY A 104 6.92 2.28 17.47
N TYR A 105 7.66 2.36 16.36
CA TYR A 105 7.27 1.75 15.09
C TYR A 105 7.17 0.22 15.20
N LEU A 106 8.13 -0.44 15.86
CA LEU A 106 8.09 -1.88 16.08
C LEU A 106 7.04 -2.29 17.13
N ALA A 107 6.86 -1.49 18.18
CA ALA A 107 5.85 -1.75 19.20
C ALA A 107 4.43 -1.78 18.61
N LYS A 108 4.15 -0.96 17.59
CA LYS A 108 2.89 -1.01 16.83
C LYS A 108 2.65 -2.39 16.20
N GLU A 109 3.69 -3.07 15.72
CA GLU A 109 3.63 -4.40 15.13
C GLU A 109 3.68 -5.53 16.18
N GLY A 110 3.66 -5.16 17.48
CA GLY A 110 3.75 -6.09 18.61
C GLY A 110 5.16 -6.65 18.83
N VAL A 111 6.18 -6.00 18.26
CA VAL A 111 7.59 -6.37 18.37
C VAL A 111 8.24 -5.52 19.45
N ALA A 112 8.83 -6.13 20.48
CA ALA A 112 9.58 -5.39 21.50
C ALA A 112 11.09 -5.61 21.45
N TYR A 113 11.57 -6.69 20.82
CA TYR A 113 12.98 -7.05 20.79
C TYR A 113 13.46 -7.32 19.37
N GLU A 114 14.73 -7.02 19.14
CA GLU A 114 15.46 -7.35 17.91
C GLU A 114 16.61 -8.32 18.19
N MET A 115 16.91 -9.17 17.21
CA MET A 115 18.00 -10.12 17.25
C MET A 115 18.76 -10.08 15.92
N TYR A 116 20.09 -9.98 15.97
CA TYR A 116 20.95 -9.83 14.80
C TYR A 116 21.84 -11.06 14.62
N GLY A 117 21.77 -11.69 13.45
CA GLY A 117 22.60 -12.85 13.10
C GLY A 117 22.41 -14.09 13.98
N PRO A 118 21.19 -14.49 14.39
CA PRO A 118 21.05 -15.64 15.27
C PRO A 118 21.23 -16.96 14.56
N LYS A 119 21.43 -18.00 15.38
CA LYS A 119 21.30 -19.38 14.93
C LYS A 119 19.83 -19.76 14.92
N ILE A 120 19.33 -20.16 13.75
CA ILE A 120 17.94 -20.58 13.54
C ILE A 120 17.95 -22.05 13.14
N GLU A 121 17.15 -22.85 13.82
CA GLU A 121 16.96 -24.27 13.51
C GLU A 121 15.49 -24.52 13.23
N LYS A 122 15.17 -25.13 12.09
CA LYS A 122 13.79 -25.51 11.75
C LYS A 122 13.34 -26.68 12.61
N VAL A 123 12.23 -26.48 13.33
CA VAL A 123 11.65 -27.50 14.23
C VAL A 123 10.45 -28.17 13.58
N GLN A 124 9.61 -27.41 12.88
CA GLN A 124 8.39 -27.94 12.26
C GLN A 124 8.01 -27.13 11.02
N ASP A 125 7.52 -27.82 10.00
CA ASP A 125 6.91 -27.20 8.82
C ASP A 125 5.64 -26.40 9.18
N ALA A 126 5.28 -25.48 8.29
CA ALA A 126 4.12 -24.63 8.47
C ALA A 126 2.78 -25.38 8.48
N ASP A 127 1.85 -24.90 9.31
CA ASP A 127 0.45 -25.33 9.27
C ASP A 127 -0.20 -24.93 7.93
N LYS A 128 -1.03 -25.82 7.36
CA LYS A 128 -1.74 -25.59 6.09
C LYS A 128 -3.02 -24.77 6.28
N ASP A 129 -2.90 -23.56 6.80
CA ASP A 129 -4.01 -22.63 6.96
C ASP A 129 -4.23 -21.72 5.72
N ILE A 130 -5.22 -20.84 5.80
CA ILE A 130 -5.54 -19.89 4.71
C ILE A 130 -4.41 -18.88 4.45
N PHE A 131 -3.63 -18.53 5.48
CA PHE A 131 -2.49 -17.62 5.37
C PHE A 131 -1.34 -18.30 4.63
N HIS A 132 -1.03 -19.54 4.99
CA HIS A 132 -0.05 -20.37 4.29
C HIS A 132 -0.43 -20.53 2.80
N PHE A 133 -1.71 -20.84 2.50
CA PHE A 133 -2.16 -20.89 1.10
C PHE A 133 -2.01 -19.55 0.37
N ALA A 134 -2.35 -18.44 1.02
CA ALA A 134 -2.18 -17.11 0.45
C ALA A 134 -0.71 -16.83 0.12
N PHE A 135 0.22 -17.10 1.04
CA PHE A 135 1.64 -16.89 0.80
C PHE A 135 2.24 -17.85 -0.24
N LEU A 136 1.81 -19.11 -0.27
CA LEU A 136 2.18 -20.01 -1.36
C LEU A 136 1.73 -19.50 -2.73
N LEU A 137 0.53 -18.92 -2.82
CA LEU A 137 0.06 -18.31 -4.06
C LEU A 137 0.89 -17.07 -4.40
N ARG A 138 1.25 -16.24 -3.41
CA ARG A 138 2.16 -15.11 -3.58
C ARG A 138 3.48 -15.57 -4.20
N ASP A 139 4.09 -16.63 -3.68
CA ASP A 139 5.36 -17.17 -4.18
C ASP A 139 5.24 -17.71 -5.60
N LYS A 140 4.14 -18.39 -5.93
CA LYS A 140 3.86 -18.85 -7.30
C LYS A 140 3.71 -17.68 -8.27
N LEU A 141 2.99 -16.63 -7.89
CA LEU A 141 2.86 -15.42 -8.70
C LEU A 141 4.21 -14.71 -8.85
N GLN A 142 5.01 -14.64 -7.79
CA GLN A 142 6.36 -14.07 -7.81
C GLN A 142 7.27 -14.82 -8.79
N LYS A 143 7.26 -16.16 -8.74
CA LYS A 143 7.99 -17.02 -9.69
C LYS A 143 7.49 -16.83 -11.12
N GLY A 144 6.17 -16.72 -11.32
CA GLY A 144 5.58 -16.42 -12.61
C GLY A 144 6.05 -15.08 -13.18
N ILE A 145 6.06 -14.02 -12.38
CA ILE A 145 6.58 -12.69 -12.78
C ILE A 145 8.05 -12.80 -13.19
N ASN A 146 8.88 -13.46 -12.37
CA ASN A 146 10.32 -13.61 -12.63
C ASN A 146 10.64 -14.51 -13.84
N ALA A 147 9.75 -15.44 -14.18
CA ALA A 147 9.88 -16.27 -15.38
C ALA A 147 9.47 -15.52 -16.66
N SER A 148 8.53 -14.58 -16.55
CA SER A 148 8.00 -13.81 -17.69
C SER A 148 8.76 -12.51 -17.97
N LEU A 149 9.35 -11.89 -16.96
CA LEU A 149 10.00 -10.59 -17.05
C LEU A 149 11.37 -10.62 -16.37
N LEU A 150 12.34 -9.92 -16.96
CA LEU A 150 13.66 -9.74 -16.35
C LEU A 150 13.69 -8.46 -15.49
N PRO A 151 14.56 -8.38 -14.46
CA PRO A 151 14.84 -7.11 -13.77
C PRO A 151 15.31 -6.04 -14.77
N PRO A 152 14.93 -4.75 -14.59
CA PRO A 152 14.19 -4.18 -13.46
C PRO A 152 12.66 -4.29 -13.58
N HIS A 153 12.13 -4.88 -14.66
CA HIS A 153 10.68 -4.96 -14.92
C HIS A 153 9.96 -5.92 -13.97
N SER A 154 10.53 -7.10 -13.72
CA SER A 154 9.98 -8.05 -12.75
C SER A 154 9.95 -7.45 -11.35
N SER A 155 11.00 -6.75 -10.93
CA SER A 155 11.08 -6.06 -9.63
C SER A 155 10.00 -5.00 -9.48
N LEU A 156 9.72 -4.21 -10.54
CA LEU A 156 8.64 -3.22 -10.55
C LEU A 156 7.27 -3.88 -10.33
N TYR A 157 6.94 -4.94 -11.08
CA TYR A 157 5.67 -5.64 -10.92
C TYR A 157 5.55 -6.39 -9.59
N SER A 158 6.64 -6.97 -9.10
CA SER A 158 6.69 -7.63 -7.78
C SER A 158 6.33 -6.64 -6.67
N ALA A 159 6.84 -5.41 -6.75
CA ALA A 159 6.52 -4.35 -5.81
C ALA A 159 5.05 -3.90 -5.93
N MET A 160 4.58 -3.66 -7.16
CA MET A 160 3.22 -3.15 -7.42
C MET A 160 2.10 -4.15 -7.13
N LEU A 161 2.33 -5.45 -7.37
CA LEU A 161 1.32 -6.50 -7.27
C LEU A 161 1.41 -7.29 -5.98
N LEU A 162 2.62 -7.57 -5.50
CA LEU A 162 2.87 -8.47 -4.36
C LEU A 162 3.47 -7.74 -3.16
N GLY A 163 3.73 -6.43 -3.28
CA GLY A 163 4.34 -5.63 -2.22
C GLY A 163 5.83 -5.93 -2.01
N ASN A 164 6.43 -6.78 -2.84
CA ASN A 164 7.80 -7.21 -2.71
C ASN A 164 8.76 -6.20 -3.37
N LYS A 165 9.46 -5.43 -2.55
CA LYS A 165 10.41 -4.39 -2.99
C LYS A 165 11.87 -4.84 -2.96
N SER A 166 12.15 -6.10 -2.62
CA SER A 166 13.51 -6.60 -2.44
C SER A 166 14.32 -6.58 -3.74
N GLY A 167 13.67 -6.85 -4.87
CA GLY A 167 14.29 -6.82 -6.19
C GLY A 167 14.58 -5.42 -6.75
N LEU A 168 14.14 -4.34 -6.09
CA LEU A 168 14.45 -2.96 -6.51
C LEU A 168 15.79 -2.53 -5.90
N SER A 169 16.73 -2.14 -6.75
CA SER A 169 18.03 -1.61 -6.31
C SER A 169 17.85 -0.29 -5.54
N GLN A 170 18.86 0.13 -4.78
CA GLN A 170 18.79 1.43 -4.11
C GLN A 170 18.68 2.57 -5.12
N THR A 171 19.42 2.48 -6.23
CA THR A 171 19.34 3.44 -7.36
C THR A 171 17.92 3.53 -7.93
N ASP A 172 17.24 2.40 -8.11
CA ASP A 172 15.85 2.36 -8.58
C ASP A 172 14.90 3.08 -7.62
N LYS A 173 15.06 2.85 -6.31
CA LYS A 173 14.25 3.49 -5.27
C LYS A 173 14.48 5.00 -5.22
N ASP A 174 15.73 5.43 -5.36
CA ASP A 174 16.11 6.84 -5.36
C ASP A 174 15.58 7.56 -6.62
N ASN A 175 15.70 6.94 -7.80
CA ASN A 175 15.13 7.48 -9.04
C ASN A 175 13.60 7.59 -8.96
N LEU A 176 12.93 6.58 -8.42
CA LEU A 176 11.49 6.62 -8.17
C LEU A 176 11.13 7.75 -7.18
N ALA A 177 11.92 7.99 -6.15
CA ALA A 177 11.72 9.08 -5.20
C ALA A 177 11.90 10.45 -5.84
N ARG A 178 12.98 10.64 -6.62
CA ARG A 178 13.25 11.88 -7.35
C ARG A 178 12.18 12.17 -8.41
N ALA A 179 11.69 11.16 -9.11
CA ALA A 179 10.57 11.29 -10.05
C ALA A 179 9.21 11.49 -9.34
N GLY A 180 9.13 11.36 -8.01
CA GLY A 180 7.87 11.49 -7.25
C GLY A 180 6.94 10.28 -7.37
N LEU A 181 7.48 9.14 -7.78
CA LEU A 181 6.77 7.90 -8.12
C LEU A 181 6.99 6.78 -7.09
N SER A 182 7.60 7.02 -5.93
CA SER A 182 7.73 5.98 -4.88
C SER A 182 6.39 5.39 -4.41
N HIS A 183 5.30 6.12 -4.55
CA HIS A 183 3.96 5.69 -4.15
C HIS A 183 3.29 4.72 -5.13
N ILE A 184 3.79 4.55 -6.37
CA ILE A 184 3.26 3.52 -7.28
C ILE A 184 3.89 2.15 -6.98
N VAL A 185 5.13 2.08 -6.50
CA VAL A 185 5.74 0.81 -6.08
C VAL A 185 5.33 0.37 -4.66
N ALA A 186 4.69 1.25 -3.90
CA ALA A 186 4.02 0.89 -2.66
C ALA A 186 2.54 0.61 -2.95
N ILE A 187 2.04 -0.57 -2.55
CA ILE A 187 0.62 -0.89 -2.73
C ILE A 187 -0.23 0.18 -2.04
N SER A 188 -0.93 0.97 -2.85
CA SER A 188 -1.71 2.12 -2.40
C SER A 188 -3.21 1.84 -2.48
N GLY A 189 -4.04 2.72 -1.90
CA GLY A 189 -5.49 2.57 -2.00
C GLY A 189 -6.00 2.61 -3.45
N MET A 190 -5.25 3.23 -4.38
CA MET A 190 -5.56 3.21 -5.81
C MET A 190 -5.39 1.82 -6.41
N HIS A 191 -4.34 1.08 -6.02
CA HIS A 191 -4.16 -0.32 -6.47
C HIS A 191 -5.35 -1.16 -6.06
N ILE A 192 -5.75 -1.09 -4.79
CA ILE A 192 -6.90 -1.82 -4.27
C ILE A 192 -8.20 -1.42 -4.97
N ALA A 193 -8.43 -0.13 -5.21
CA ALA A 193 -9.63 0.35 -5.91
C ALA A 193 -9.67 -0.11 -7.38
N VAL A 194 -8.54 -0.09 -8.07
CA VAL A 194 -8.43 -0.57 -9.46
C VAL A 194 -8.64 -2.08 -9.54
N ILE A 195 -8.03 -2.85 -8.64
CA ILE A 195 -8.24 -4.30 -8.54
C ILE A 195 -9.72 -4.60 -8.25
N ALA A 196 -10.34 -3.88 -7.31
CA ALA A 196 -11.76 -4.01 -7.00
C ALA A 196 -12.63 -3.80 -8.24
N LEU A 197 -12.32 -2.79 -9.05
CA LEU A 197 -13.06 -2.46 -10.26
C LEU A 197 -12.92 -3.53 -11.34
N ILE A 198 -11.70 -4.03 -11.56
CA ILE A 198 -11.41 -5.11 -12.51
C ILE A 198 -12.20 -6.37 -12.12
N LEU A 199 -12.11 -6.77 -10.85
CA LEU A 199 -12.84 -7.92 -10.31
C LEU A 199 -14.35 -7.75 -10.42
N PHE A 200 -14.86 -6.55 -10.12
CA PHE A 200 -16.28 -6.26 -10.21
C PHE A 200 -16.81 -6.45 -11.63
N PHE A 201 -16.14 -5.89 -12.64
CA PHE A 201 -16.54 -6.08 -14.03
C PHE A 201 -16.36 -7.51 -14.50
N LEU A 202 -15.32 -8.22 -14.04
CA LEU A 202 -15.12 -9.64 -14.34
C LEU A 202 -16.30 -10.47 -13.83
N PHE A 203 -16.73 -10.26 -12.58
CA PHE A 203 -17.87 -10.96 -11.99
C PHE A 203 -19.20 -10.61 -12.65
N LEU A 204 -19.41 -9.33 -13.01
CA LEU A 204 -20.58 -8.95 -13.82
C LEU A 204 -20.58 -9.64 -15.18
N SER A 205 -19.43 -9.72 -15.84
CA SER A 205 -19.28 -10.39 -17.14
C SER A 205 -19.49 -11.90 -17.04
N ALA A 206 -19.21 -12.48 -15.87
CA ALA A 206 -19.51 -13.88 -15.53
C ALA A 206 -21.00 -14.11 -15.19
N GLY A 207 -21.87 -13.09 -15.30
CA GLY A 207 -23.32 -13.21 -15.08
C GLY A 207 -23.76 -13.00 -13.62
N MET A 208 -22.86 -12.59 -12.71
CA MET A 208 -23.25 -12.34 -11.33
C MET A 208 -24.09 -11.07 -11.21
N TRP A 209 -25.15 -11.13 -10.40
CA TRP A 209 -25.91 -9.93 -10.05
C TRP A 209 -25.06 -8.93 -9.26
N ARG A 210 -25.32 -7.63 -9.44
CA ARG A 210 -24.49 -6.53 -8.91
C ARG A 210 -24.10 -6.66 -7.44
N GLN A 211 -25.04 -7.08 -6.59
CA GLN A 211 -24.80 -7.26 -5.15
C GLN A 211 -23.87 -8.44 -4.84
N HIS A 212 -24.07 -9.58 -5.51
CA HIS A 212 -23.22 -10.75 -5.36
C HIS A 212 -21.81 -10.48 -5.88
N ALA A 213 -21.70 -9.76 -7.01
CA ALA A 213 -20.42 -9.30 -7.52
C ALA A 213 -19.68 -8.42 -6.50
N SER A 214 -20.35 -7.46 -5.85
CA SER A 214 -19.74 -6.63 -4.80
C SER A 214 -19.24 -7.44 -3.59
N ILE A 215 -20.01 -8.43 -3.14
CA ILE A 215 -19.58 -9.31 -2.03
C ILE A 215 -18.39 -10.18 -2.46
N ALA A 216 -18.43 -10.76 -3.65
CA ALA A 216 -17.32 -11.55 -4.19
C ALA A 216 -16.04 -10.73 -4.31
N VAL A 217 -16.14 -9.46 -4.75
CA VAL A 217 -15.00 -8.52 -4.75
C VAL A 217 -14.42 -8.36 -3.35
N LEU A 218 -15.25 -8.15 -2.33
CA LEU A 218 -14.74 -8.00 -0.95
C LEU A 218 -14.00 -9.24 -0.46
N LEU A 219 -14.52 -10.43 -0.74
CA LEU A 219 -13.89 -11.69 -0.35
C LEU A 219 -12.53 -11.86 -1.05
N VAL A 220 -12.47 -11.63 -2.36
CA VAL A 220 -11.22 -11.72 -3.12
C VAL A 220 -10.23 -10.62 -2.70
N LEU A 221 -10.69 -9.41 -2.44
CA LEU A 221 -9.83 -8.33 -1.93
C LEU A 221 -9.29 -8.64 -0.54
N ALA A 222 -10.10 -9.17 0.37
CA ALA A 222 -9.64 -9.57 1.70
C ALA A 222 -8.54 -10.63 1.59
N PHE A 223 -8.75 -11.65 0.76
CA PHE A 223 -7.74 -12.65 0.47
C PHE A 223 -6.47 -12.05 -0.18
N TYR A 224 -6.63 -11.16 -1.15
CA TYR A 224 -5.51 -10.46 -1.79
C TYR A 224 -4.71 -9.61 -0.80
N ILE A 225 -5.38 -8.89 0.11
CA ILE A 225 -4.73 -8.10 1.17
C ILE A 225 -3.91 -8.99 2.10
N ILE A 226 -4.44 -10.16 2.49
CA ILE A 226 -3.70 -11.15 3.27
C ILE A 226 -2.47 -11.64 2.49
N MET A 227 -2.66 -12.01 1.21
CA MET A 227 -1.61 -12.51 0.33
C MET A 227 -0.41 -11.56 0.21
N ILE A 228 -0.63 -10.26 0.13
CA ILE A 228 0.44 -9.25 0.03
C ILE A 228 1.08 -8.86 1.38
N GLY A 229 0.71 -9.54 2.48
CA GLY A 229 1.23 -9.25 3.83
C GLY A 229 0.51 -8.11 4.55
N ALA A 230 -0.73 -7.81 4.16
CA ALA A 230 -1.63 -6.86 4.81
C ALA A 230 -1.02 -5.47 5.13
N PRO A 231 -0.39 -4.78 4.16
CA PRO A 231 0.15 -3.45 4.41
C PRO A 231 -0.97 -2.49 4.82
N ALA A 232 -0.68 -1.57 5.73
CA ALA A 232 -1.68 -0.68 6.34
C ALA A 232 -2.52 0.10 5.30
N SER A 233 -1.92 0.48 4.17
CA SER A 233 -2.60 1.13 3.04
C SER A 233 -3.64 0.25 2.36
N ALA A 234 -3.36 -1.04 2.23
CA ALA A 234 -4.29 -1.99 1.64
C ALA A 234 -5.44 -2.33 2.59
N ILE A 235 -5.15 -2.49 3.89
CA ILE A 235 -6.16 -2.67 4.94
C ILE A 235 -7.16 -1.50 4.95
N ARG A 236 -6.66 -0.26 4.92
CA ARG A 236 -7.52 0.95 4.84
C ARG A 236 -8.48 0.88 3.66
N ALA A 237 -7.95 0.59 2.48
CA ALA A 237 -8.75 0.53 1.27
C ALA A 237 -9.78 -0.61 1.32
N GLY A 238 -9.42 -1.76 1.89
CA GLY A 238 -10.34 -2.88 2.15
C GLY A 238 -11.47 -2.52 3.12
N ILE A 239 -11.17 -1.84 4.22
CA ILE A 239 -12.18 -1.36 5.18
C ILE A 239 -13.09 -0.33 4.49
N MET A 240 -12.53 0.65 3.78
CA MET A 240 -13.32 1.64 3.05
C MET A 240 -14.23 0.99 2.00
N ALA A 241 -13.74 0.02 1.24
CA ALA A 241 -14.53 -0.74 0.28
C ALA A 241 -15.69 -1.48 0.98
N SER A 242 -15.41 -2.12 2.12
CA SER A 242 -16.41 -2.84 2.93
C SER A 242 -17.50 -1.90 3.43
N VAL A 243 -17.13 -0.72 3.94
CA VAL A 243 -18.08 0.30 4.40
C VAL A 243 -18.96 0.82 3.26
N LEU A 244 -18.36 1.10 2.10
CA LEU A 244 -19.10 1.60 0.94
C LEU A 244 -20.11 0.57 0.42
N ILE A 245 -19.75 -0.71 0.42
CA ILE A 245 -20.65 -1.80 -0.01
C ILE A 245 -21.75 -2.04 1.04
N ALA A 246 -21.41 -2.05 2.33
CA ALA A 246 -22.40 -2.17 3.40
C ALA A 246 -23.43 -1.02 3.34
N ALA A 247 -22.99 0.20 3.04
CA ALA A 247 -23.89 1.34 2.87
C ALA A 247 -24.85 1.18 1.69
N GLN A 248 -24.41 0.55 0.58
CA GLN A 248 -25.30 0.20 -0.54
C GLN A 248 -26.37 -0.81 -0.14
N PHE A 249 -26.00 -1.85 0.61
CA PHE A 249 -26.97 -2.86 1.11
C PHE A 249 -27.99 -2.27 2.08
N LEU A 250 -27.56 -1.33 2.93
CA LEU A 250 -28.43 -0.65 3.89
C LEU A 250 -29.26 0.48 3.27
N GLY A 251 -29.17 0.70 1.95
CA GLY A 251 -29.88 1.79 1.26
C GLY A 251 -29.47 3.19 1.74
N ARG A 252 -28.28 3.34 2.33
CA ARG A 252 -27.81 4.62 2.89
C ARG A 252 -27.03 5.39 1.82
N PRO A 253 -27.10 6.73 1.82
CA PRO A 253 -26.30 7.53 0.90
C PRO A 253 -24.81 7.30 1.20
N ASN A 254 -24.08 6.84 0.20
CA ASN A 254 -22.63 6.67 0.25
C ASN A 254 -21.96 8.04 0.41
N SER A 255 -21.06 8.16 1.38
CA SER A 255 -20.24 9.35 1.58
C SER A 255 -18.82 8.90 1.88
N SER A 256 -17.91 9.22 0.96
CA SER A 256 -16.50 8.85 1.07
C SER A 256 -15.86 9.40 2.34
N VAL A 257 -16.29 10.57 2.82
CA VAL A 257 -15.82 11.16 4.10
C VAL A 257 -16.24 10.29 5.29
N ARG A 258 -17.50 9.80 5.32
CA ARG A 258 -17.96 8.91 6.39
C ARG A 258 -17.25 7.56 6.34
N ALA A 259 -16.97 7.04 5.14
CA ALA A 259 -16.19 5.82 4.98
C ALA A 259 -14.75 6.01 5.49
N LEU A 260 -14.12 7.15 5.18
CA LEU A 260 -12.79 7.49 5.68
C LEU A 260 -12.78 7.55 7.21
N LEU A 261 -13.68 8.30 7.83
CA LEU A 261 -13.70 8.44 9.30
C LEU A 261 -14.05 7.14 10.02
N LEU A 262 -14.94 6.32 9.47
CA LEU A 262 -15.22 4.99 10.02
C LEU A 262 -14.00 4.07 9.91
N ALA A 263 -13.29 4.10 8.77
CA ALA A 263 -12.05 3.35 8.62
C ALA A 263 -10.98 3.81 9.62
N ALA A 264 -10.82 5.12 9.82
CA ALA A 264 -9.92 5.66 10.83
C ALA A 264 -10.28 5.15 12.22
N ALA A 265 -11.55 5.28 12.62
CA ALA A 265 -12.00 4.85 13.93
C ALA A 265 -11.80 3.35 14.15
N VAL A 266 -12.18 2.49 13.20
CA VAL A 266 -11.99 1.04 13.31
C VAL A 266 -10.51 0.69 13.46
N MET A 267 -9.64 1.28 12.65
CA MET A 267 -8.20 0.97 12.73
C MET A 267 -7.57 1.46 14.04
N VAL A 268 -7.93 2.67 14.50
CA VAL A 268 -7.42 3.23 15.76
C VAL A 268 -7.94 2.45 16.97
N LEU A 269 -9.18 1.94 16.91
CA LEU A 269 -9.72 1.07 17.95
C LEU A 269 -8.99 -0.26 18.03
N LEU A 270 -8.57 -0.83 16.89
CA LEU A 270 -7.80 -2.07 16.86
C LEU A 270 -6.35 -1.87 17.30
N ASN A 271 -5.74 -0.75 16.91
CA ASN A 271 -4.37 -0.44 17.28
C ASN A 271 -4.18 1.09 17.39
N PRO A 272 -4.16 1.66 18.60
CA PRO A 272 -4.03 3.11 18.78
C PRO A 272 -2.64 3.65 18.39
N TYR A 273 -1.61 2.80 18.36
CA TYR A 273 -0.23 3.18 18.04
C TYR A 273 -0.08 3.66 16.59
N ILE A 274 -0.98 3.25 15.68
CA ILE A 274 -0.91 3.61 14.26
C ILE A 274 -1.02 5.12 14.01
N VAL A 275 -1.69 5.87 14.88
CA VAL A 275 -1.87 7.32 14.68
C VAL A 275 -0.54 8.05 14.78
N ARG A 276 0.33 7.61 15.70
CA ARG A 276 1.60 8.26 15.99
C ARG A 276 2.76 7.67 15.18
N TYR A 277 2.83 6.35 15.07
CA TYR A 277 4.02 5.67 14.54
C TYR A 277 3.88 5.19 13.10
N ASP A 278 2.67 5.18 12.52
CA ASP A 278 2.48 4.79 11.12
C ASP A 278 2.40 6.02 10.21
N ILE A 279 3.54 6.44 9.68
CA ILE A 279 3.62 7.52 8.69
C ILE A 279 2.76 7.19 7.45
N GLY A 280 2.71 5.91 7.04
CA GLY A 280 1.89 5.46 5.92
C GLY A 280 0.40 5.65 6.16
N PHE A 281 -0.06 5.45 7.40
CA PHE A 281 -1.42 5.78 7.84
C PHE A 281 -1.69 7.27 7.71
N GLN A 282 -0.85 8.11 8.31
CA GLN A 282 -1.00 9.56 8.28
C GLN A 282 -1.07 10.09 6.84
N LEU A 283 -0.10 9.72 6.00
CA LEU A 283 -0.01 10.16 4.61
C LEU A 283 -1.24 9.74 3.79
N SER A 284 -1.72 8.51 3.98
CA SER A 284 -2.88 8.03 3.22
C SER A 284 -4.18 8.69 3.65
N PHE A 285 -4.39 8.92 4.95
CA PHE A 285 -5.58 9.60 5.44
C PHE A 285 -5.60 11.06 5.02
N LEU A 286 -4.46 11.75 5.13
CA LEU A 286 -4.30 13.13 4.69
C LEU A 286 -4.47 13.27 3.17
N ALA A 287 -3.90 12.36 2.37
CA ALA A 287 -4.08 12.36 0.92
C ALA A 287 -5.56 12.23 0.52
N VAL A 288 -6.27 11.25 1.09
CA VAL A 288 -7.70 11.04 0.78
C VAL A 288 -8.55 12.20 1.29
N LEU A 289 -8.26 12.72 2.48
CA LEU A 289 -8.95 13.89 3.02
C LEU A 289 -8.76 15.13 2.13
N GLY A 290 -7.52 15.40 1.70
CA GLY A 290 -7.18 16.47 0.77
C GLY A 290 -7.93 16.33 -0.55
N ILE A 291 -7.93 15.13 -1.14
CA ILE A 291 -8.71 14.82 -2.35
C ILE A 291 -10.20 15.12 -2.13
N LEU A 292 -10.80 14.61 -1.06
CA LEU A 292 -12.25 14.76 -0.82
C LEU A 292 -12.67 16.21 -0.56
N LEU A 293 -11.80 17.02 0.03
CA LEU A 293 -12.09 18.41 0.38
C LEU A 293 -11.73 19.42 -0.72
N PHE A 294 -10.64 19.19 -1.45
CA PHE A 294 -10.06 20.19 -2.36
C PHE A 294 -10.11 19.82 -3.85
N SER A 295 -10.30 18.56 -4.23
CA SER A 295 -10.22 18.16 -5.65
C SER A 295 -11.20 18.93 -6.53
N GLU A 296 -12.48 19.01 -6.16
CA GLU A 296 -13.47 19.76 -6.92
C GLU A 296 -13.15 21.26 -7.05
N ARG A 297 -12.59 21.86 -5.99
CA ARG A 297 -12.26 23.29 -5.96
C ARG A 297 -11.04 23.58 -6.84
N ILE A 298 -10.00 22.76 -6.72
CA ILE A 298 -8.80 22.87 -7.55
C ILE A 298 -9.15 22.60 -9.01
N GLU A 299 -9.98 21.61 -9.30
CA GLU A 299 -10.40 21.30 -10.66
C GLU A 299 -11.16 22.47 -11.30
N LYS A 300 -12.12 23.08 -10.58
CA LYS A 300 -12.82 24.29 -11.04
C LYS A 300 -11.86 25.44 -11.30
N PHE A 301 -10.88 25.66 -10.41
CA PHE A 301 -9.85 26.67 -10.57
C PHE A 301 -8.99 26.42 -11.83
N LEU A 302 -8.47 25.21 -12.02
CA LEU A 302 -7.67 24.82 -13.18
C LEU A 302 -8.45 24.96 -14.48
N ARG A 303 -9.73 24.58 -14.50
CA ARG A 303 -10.62 24.76 -15.65
C ARG A 303 -10.83 26.24 -15.99
N ASN A 304 -10.99 27.10 -14.99
CA ASN A 304 -11.12 28.55 -15.19
C ASN A 304 -9.82 29.17 -15.70
N LEU A 305 -8.68 28.76 -15.15
CA LEU A 305 -7.37 29.21 -15.60
C LEU A 305 -7.11 28.79 -17.05
N GLN A 306 -7.42 27.54 -17.40
CA GLN A 306 -7.30 27.03 -18.77
C GLN A 306 -8.15 27.85 -19.75
N ARG A 307 -9.39 28.19 -19.38
CA ARG A 307 -10.25 29.04 -20.22
C ARG A 307 -9.62 30.41 -20.46
N ARG A 308 -9.10 31.06 -19.42
CA ARG A 308 -8.43 32.36 -19.54
C ARG A 308 -7.19 32.30 -20.43
N ILE A 309 -6.37 31.26 -20.31
CA ILE A 309 -5.18 31.08 -21.15
C ILE A 309 -5.58 30.93 -22.63
N VAL A 310 -6.62 30.13 -22.91
CA VAL A 310 -7.12 29.96 -24.29
C VAL A 310 -7.68 31.27 -24.84
N GLU A 311 -8.45 32.03 -24.05
CA GLU A 311 -8.98 33.34 -24.43
C GLU A 311 -7.86 34.33 -24.77
N LEU A 312 -6.80 34.38 -23.96
CA LEU A 312 -5.64 35.24 -24.19
C LEU A 312 -4.83 34.81 -25.42
N ALA A 313 -4.65 33.50 -25.64
CA ALA A 313 -3.86 32.98 -26.75
C ALA A 313 -4.58 33.09 -28.10
N THR A 314 -5.91 32.98 -28.12
CA THR A 314 -6.71 32.97 -29.37
C THR A 314 -7.41 34.29 -29.66
N GLY A 315 -7.45 35.24 -28.72
CA GLY A 315 -8.14 36.52 -28.85
C GLY A 315 -9.67 36.41 -28.98
N GLN A 316 -10.21 35.19 -29.04
CA GLN A 316 -11.63 34.90 -29.06
C GLN A 316 -12.08 34.63 -27.62
N LYS A 317 -13.13 35.34 -27.17
CA LYS A 317 -13.85 34.93 -25.95
C LYS A 317 -14.23 33.48 -26.12
N ALA A 318 -13.92 32.64 -25.13
CA ALA A 318 -14.30 31.24 -25.13
C ALA A 318 -15.82 31.21 -25.01
N THR A 319 -16.50 31.32 -26.15
CA THR A 319 -17.93 31.28 -26.24
C THR A 319 -18.39 29.95 -25.67
N LYS A 320 -19.52 30.00 -24.99
CA LYS A 320 -20.24 28.89 -24.35
C LYS A 320 -20.80 27.92 -25.41
N ASP A 321 -20.06 27.68 -26.49
CA ASP A 321 -20.52 26.92 -27.63
C ASP A 321 -20.18 25.44 -27.45
N ARG A 322 -21.25 24.67 -27.35
CA ARG A 322 -21.32 23.32 -26.77
C ARG A 322 -20.76 22.25 -27.72
N ARG A 323 -20.31 22.63 -28.92
CA ARG A 323 -19.93 21.69 -30.00
C ARG A 323 -18.43 21.60 -30.27
N VAL A 324 -17.66 22.69 -30.20
CA VAL A 324 -16.19 22.66 -30.38
C VAL A 324 -15.46 22.14 -29.13
N THR A 325 -16.15 22.16 -27.99
CA THR A 325 -15.71 21.59 -26.71
C THR A 325 -16.06 20.11 -26.54
N SER A 326 -16.44 19.36 -27.58
CA SER A 326 -16.82 17.94 -27.42
C SER A 326 -15.63 16.98 -27.66
N PHE A 327 -14.91 17.13 -28.78
CA PHE A 327 -13.84 16.18 -29.14
C PHE A 327 -12.52 16.40 -28.37
N ALA A 328 -12.12 17.65 -28.14
CA ALA A 328 -10.92 17.94 -27.35
C ALA A 328 -11.15 17.81 -25.83
N ALA A 329 -12.39 17.74 -25.39
CA ALA A 329 -12.72 17.87 -23.97
C ALA A 329 -12.93 16.53 -23.27
N GLU A 330 -13.33 15.46 -23.95
CA GLU A 330 -13.34 14.14 -23.31
C GLU A 330 -11.93 13.68 -22.87
N GLY A 331 -10.88 14.04 -23.61
CA GLY A 331 -9.48 13.85 -23.21
C GLY A 331 -8.96 14.86 -22.19
N LYS A 332 -9.24 16.17 -22.38
CA LYS A 332 -8.74 17.25 -21.50
C LYS A 332 -9.46 17.32 -20.14
N PHE A 333 -10.69 16.81 -20.04
CA PHE A 333 -11.41 16.68 -18.77
C PHE A 333 -10.74 15.65 -17.85
N LYS A 334 -10.08 14.62 -18.40
CA LYS A 334 -9.31 13.65 -17.60
C LYS A 334 -8.03 14.28 -17.05
N PHE A 335 -7.30 15.07 -17.85
CA PHE A 335 -6.07 15.73 -17.41
C PHE A 335 -6.26 16.67 -16.21
N THR A 336 -7.25 17.57 -16.28
CA THR A 336 -7.53 18.53 -15.20
C THR A 336 -7.95 17.83 -13.91
N SER A 337 -8.68 16.72 -14.01
CA SER A 337 -9.06 15.90 -12.85
C SER A 337 -7.85 15.20 -12.21
N VAL A 338 -6.95 14.61 -13.00
CA VAL A 338 -5.75 13.91 -12.48
C VAL A 338 -4.80 14.88 -11.79
N LEU A 339 -4.60 16.07 -12.38
CA LEU A 339 -3.83 17.14 -11.73
C LEU A 339 -4.50 17.63 -10.46
N ALA A 340 -5.81 17.85 -10.48
CA ALA A 340 -6.54 18.31 -9.29
C ALA A 340 -6.45 17.29 -8.15
N LEU A 341 -6.60 15.99 -8.45
CA LEU A 341 -6.43 14.91 -7.47
C LEU A 341 -5.00 14.89 -6.89
N THR A 342 -3.99 14.99 -7.75
CA THR A 342 -2.57 14.97 -7.34
C THR A 342 -2.22 16.16 -6.46
N LEU A 343 -2.58 17.38 -6.89
CA LEU A 343 -2.33 18.60 -6.12
C LEU A 343 -3.09 18.59 -4.78
N SER A 344 -4.34 18.10 -4.78
CA SER A 344 -5.13 18.01 -3.55
C SER A 344 -4.50 17.07 -2.52
N ALA A 345 -4.01 15.91 -2.96
CA ALA A 345 -3.30 14.99 -2.10
C ALA A 345 -2.00 15.61 -1.58
N GLN A 346 -1.21 16.22 -2.47
CA GLN A 346 0.09 16.82 -2.13
C GLN A 346 -0.02 17.95 -1.11
N ILE A 347 -1.01 18.85 -1.23
CA ILE A 347 -1.18 19.94 -0.26
C ILE A 347 -1.30 19.41 1.17
N PHE A 348 -1.98 18.27 1.34
CA PHE A 348 -2.22 17.67 2.65
C PHE A 348 -1.10 16.74 3.12
N THR A 349 -0.39 16.08 2.20
CA THR A 349 0.73 15.21 2.56
C THR A 349 2.06 15.95 2.68
N PHE A 350 2.20 17.12 2.04
CA PHE A 350 3.44 17.88 2.00
C PHE A 350 4.05 18.16 3.37
N PRO A 351 3.31 18.63 4.40
CA PRO A 351 3.90 18.91 5.70
C PRO A 351 4.51 17.67 6.36
N VAL A 352 3.83 16.53 6.25
CA VAL A 352 4.29 15.25 6.83
C VAL A 352 5.48 14.71 6.04
N ILE A 353 5.43 14.78 4.70
CA ILE A 353 6.54 14.35 3.85
C ILE A 353 7.79 15.19 4.14
N PHE A 354 7.63 16.50 4.20
CA PHE A 354 8.74 17.42 4.44
C PHE A 354 9.35 17.22 5.83
N TYR A 355 8.52 17.07 6.87
CA TYR A 355 8.97 16.83 8.23
C TYR A 355 9.73 15.50 8.40
N HIS A 356 9.27 14.40 7.79
CA HIS A 356 9.87 13.08 7.99
C HIS A 356 10.95 12.69 6.99
N PHE A 357 10.86 13.16 5.73
CA PHE A 357 11.76 12.71 4.67
C PHE A 357 12.68 13.81 4.13
N GLY A 358 12.43 15.08 4.48
CA GLY A 358 13.25 16.23 4.05
C GLY A 358 13.26 16.49 2.53
N ASN A 359 12.58 15.66 1.74
CA ASN A 359 12.64 15.66 0.28
C ASN A 359 11.24 15.63 -0.33
N PHE A 360 10.99 16.51 -1.29
CA PHE A 360 9.74 16.58 -2.04
C PHE A 360 10.02 16.75 -3.54
N SER A 361 9.48 15.84 -4.36
CA SER A 361 9.65 15.92 -5.82
C SER A 361 8.64 16.90 -6.43
N LEU A 362 9.16 18.00 -6.99
CA LEU A 362 8.39 18.94 -7.80
C LEU A 362 7.95 18.34 -9.14
N ALA A 363 8.59 17.26 -9.60
CA ALA A 363 8.22 16.56 -10.83
C ALA A 363 6.94 15.71 -10.66
N SER A 364 6.55 15.40 -9.42
CA SER A 364 5.43 14.50 -9.10
C SER A 364 4.10 14.81 -9.83
N PRO A 365 3.64 16.07 -9.98
CA PRO A 365 2.41 16.35 -10.74
C PRO A 365 2.49 15.93 -12.21
N ILE A 366 3.66 16.10 -12.83
CA ILE A 366 3.88 15.79 -14.25
C ILE A 366 4.02 14.27 -14.42
N THR A 367 4.84 13.64 -13.59
CA THR A 367 5.06 12.19 -13.66
C THR A 367 3.79 11.40 -13.33
N ASN A 368 3.01 11.84 -12.33
CA ASN A 368 1.72 11.22 -12.01
C ASN A 368 0.73 11.32 -13.16
N LEU A 369 0.69 12.45 -13.85
CA LEU A 369 -0.16 12.61 -15.02
C LEU A 369 0.21 11.63 -16.14
N LEU A 370 1.50 11.36 -16.33
CA LEU A 370 1.99 10.43 -17.36
C LEU A 370 1.73 8.96 -16.97
N VAL A 371 1.93 8.60 -15.70
CA VAL A 371 1.93 7.20 -15.25
C VAL A 371 0.59 6.74 -14.68
N VAL A 372 -0.05 7.53 -13.82
CA VAL A 372 -1.24 7.10 -13.05
C VAL A 372 -2.43 6.68 -13.93
N PRO A 373 -2.76 7.38 -15.05
CA PRO A 373 -3.85 6.95 -15.92
C PRO A 373 -3.64 5.57 -16.56
N LEU A 374 -2.38 5.13 -16.68
CA LEU A 374 -2.01 3.82 -17.23
C LEU A 374 -2.04 2.73 -16.17
N LEU A 375 -2.13 3.07 -14.88
CA LEU A 375 -2.05 2.12 -13.77
C LEU A 375 -3.03 0.95 -13.90
N PRO A 376 -4.30 1.11 -14.32
CA PRO A 376 -5.19 -0.04 -14.56
C PRO A 376 -4.65 -1.02 -15.60
N ALA A 377 -4.12 -0.51 -16.71
CA ALA A 377 -3.55 -1.36 -17.76
C ALA A 377 -2.28 -2.07 -17.28
N VAL A 378 -1.42 -1.35 -16.55
CA VAL A 378 -0.20 -1.88 -15.92
C VAL A 378 -0.55 -3.04 -14.98
N LEU A 379 -1.50 -2.85 -14.06
CA LEU A 379 -1.88 -3.89 -13.10
C LEU A 379 -2.48 -5.11 -13.78
N ILE A 380 -3.37 -4.92 -14.78
CA ILE A 380 -3.93 -6.03 -15.57
C ILE A 380 -2.82 -6.79 -16.27
N SER A 381 -1.93 -6.09 -17.00
CA SER A 381 -0.84 -6.74 -17.72
C SER A 381 0.11 -7.48 -16.78
N GLY A 382 0.33 -6.94 -15.59
CA GLY A 382 1.16 -7.57 -14.57
C GLY A 382 0.56 -8.87 -14.04
N PHE A 383 -0.74 -8.89 -13.69
CA PHE A 383 -1.42 -10.13 -13.28
C PHE A 383 -1.49 -11.16 -14.41
N VAL A 384 -1.75 -10.73 -15.64
CA VAL A 384 -1.75 -11.61 -16.83
C VAL A 384 -0.36 -12.19 -17.08
N SER A 385 0.69 -11.39 -16.95
CA SER A 385 2.07 -11.85 -17.07
C SER A 385 2.43 -12.82 -15.94
N ALA A 386 2.03 -12.56 -14.70
CA ALA A 386 2.28 -13.45 -13.57
C ALA A 386 1.63 -14.83 -13.79
N ALA A 387 0.37 -14.84 -14.21
CA ALA A 387 -0.36 -16.07 -14.51
C ALA A 387 0.24 -16.80 -15.73
N GLY A 388 0.61 -16.07 -16.78
CA GLY A 388 1.26 -16.62 -17.97
C GLY A 388 2.62 -17.26 -17.67
N GLY A 389 3.41 -16.63 -16.81
CA GLY A 389 4.71 -17.14 -16.39
C GLY A 389 4.62 -18.47 -15.63
N MET A 390 3.51 -18.74 -14.95
CA MET A 390 3.26 -20.04 -14.31
C MET A 390 3.03 -21.16 -15.33
N ALA A 391 2.54 -20.85 -16.53
CA ALA A 391 2.32 -21.83 -17.61
C ALA A 391 3.61 -22.14 -18.41
N GLY A 392 4.57 -21.22 -18.41
CA GLY A 392 5.87 -21.37 -19.06
C GLY A 392 5.83 -21.27 -20.60
N GLY A 393 7.02 -21.37 -21.22
CA GLY A 393 7.20 -21.41 -22.67
C GLY A 393 6.79 -20.12 -23.41
N LEU A 394 6.33 -20.27 -24.65
CA LEU A 394 5.92 -19.13 -25.50
C LEU A 394 4.72 -18.36 -24.94
N VAL A 395 3.85 -19.01 -24.17
CA VAL A 395 2.70 -18.38 -23.52
C VAL A 395 3.15 -17.31 -22.53
N ALA A 396 4.21 -17.59 -21.75
CA ALA A 396 4.78 -16.65 -20.81
C ALA A 396 5.28 -15.37 -21.52
N SER A 397 5.97 -15.51 -22.65
CA SER A 397 6.52 -14.37 -23.40
C SER A 397 5.44 -13.50 -24.05
N VAL A 398 4.41 -14.12 -24.65
CA VAL A 398 3.32 -13.39 -25.31
C VAL A 398 2.49 -12.60 -24.28
N LEU A 399 2.16 -13.24 -23.16
CA LEU A 399 1.39 -12.60 -22.09
C LEU A 399 2.20 -11.54 -21.32
N ALA A 400 3.53 -11.63 -21.33
CA ALA A 400 4.42 -10.64 -20.73
C ALA A 400 4.63 -9.39 -21.60
N ALA A 401 4.40 -9.45 -22.91
CA ALA A 401 4.73 -8.35 -23.82
C ALA A 401 4.06 -7.01 -23.45
N PRO A 402 2.75 -6.94 -23.10
CA PRO A 402 2.13 -5.70 -22.64
C PRO A 402 2.76 -5.19 -21.33
N ALA A 403 3.06 -6.12 -20.42
CA ALA A 403 3.65 -5.78 -19.13
C ALA A 403 5.04 -5.16 -19.30
N TRP A 404 5.87 -5.75 -20.17
CA TRP A 404 7.16 -5.22 -20.55
C TRP A 404 7.04 -3.82 -21.17
N MET A 405 6.13 -3.62 -22.13
CA MET A 405 5.89 -2.32 -22.77
C MET A 405 5.53 -1.23 -21.76
N PHE A 406 4.59 -1.49 -20.86
CA PHE A 406 4.19 -0.53 -19.84
C PHE A 406 5.30 -0.26 -18.82
N SER A 407 6.02 -1.28 -18.39
CA SER A 407 7.13 -1.10 -17.46
C SER A 407 8.29 -0.30 -18.07
N ASN A 408 8.58 -0.48 -19.36
CA ASN A 408 9.54 0.35 -20.09
C ASN A 408 9.13 1.81 -20.17
N TYR A 409 7.83 2.06 -20.39
CA TYR A 409 7.30 3.42 -20.38
C TYR A 409 7.50 4.06 -18.99
N ILE A 410 7.16 3.34 -17.92
CA ILE A 410 7.35 3.83 -16.54
C ILE A 410 8.83 4.13 -16.28
N TRP A 411 9.73 3.21 -16.59
CA TRP A 411 11.17 3.41 -16.40
C TRP A 411 11.73 4.56 -17.24
N SER A 412 11.23 4.76 -18.47
CA SER A 412 11.59 5.93 -19.28
C SER A 412 11.17 7.24 -18.62
N VAL A 413 9.96 7.30 -18.03
CA VAL A 413 9.52 8.48 -17.26
C VAL A 413 10.37 8.67 -16.01
N VAL A 414 10.66 7.59 -15.28
CA VAL A 414 11.52 7.65 -14.09
C VAL A 414 12.92 8.16 -14.43
N ASN A 415 13.54 7.66 -15.50
CA ASN A 415 14.88 8.09 -15.91
C ASN A 415 14.92 9.54 -16.41
N LEU A 416 13.81 10.05 -16.95
CA LEU A 416 13.72 11.43 -17.44
C LEU A 416 13.57 12.46 -16.31
N PHE A 417 12.88 12.09 -15.22
CA PHE A 417 12.51 13.00 -14.14
C PHE A 417 13.16 12.68 -12.78
N GLY A 418 13.91 11.59 -12.70
CA GLY A 418 14.44 11.03 -11.46
C GLY A 418 15.94 11.06 -11.33
#